data_AF-X1AZ72-F1
#
_entry.id   AF-X1AZ72-F1
#
_cell.length_a   1.000
_cell.length_b   1.000
_cell.length_c   1.000
_cell.angle_alpha   90.00
_cell.angle_beta   90.00
_cell.angle_gamma   90.00
#
_symmetry.space_group_name_H-M   'P 1'
#
loop_
_entity.id
_entity.type
_entity.pdbx_description
1 polymer ?
#
loop_
_entity_poly.entity_id
_entity_poly.type
_entity_poly.pdbx_seq_one_letter_code
_entity_poly.pdbx_strand_id
1 'polypeptide(L)' 'MKLDNFTFKAQEVLADAQARAEEEHQQEIAPEHLLLALVEQEDGLTPSILKKVGADTGAVRKSLAENCRPLITSIGQSNF' A
#
# COMPACT_ATOMS: atom_id res chain seq x y z
N MET A 1 -17.62 6.48 -3.04
CA MET A 1 -17.58 5.27 -2.17
C MET A 1 -18.33 5.59 -0.88
N LYS A 2 -19.09 4.65 -0.29
CA LYS A 2 -19.73 4.85 1.04
C LYS A 2 -18.82 4.31 2.13
N LEU A 3 -18.07 5.19 2.78
CA LEU A 3 -17.10 4.83 3.83
C LEU A 3 -17.76 4.22 5.08
N ASP A 4 -19.05 4.48 5.30
CA ASP A 4 -19.80 4.06 6.48
C ASP A 4 -19.99 2.53 6.60
N ASN A 5 -19.69 1.78 5.53
CA ASN A 5 -19.72 0.31 5.54
C ASN A 5 -18.41 -0.32 6.02
N PHE A 6 -17.35 0.46 6.20
CA PHE A 6 -16.04 0.00 6.64
C PHE A 6 -15.88 0.22 8.15
N THR A 7 -15.05 -0.60 8.78
CA THR A 7 -14.62 -0.35 10.16
C THR A 7 -13.86 0.97 10.24
N PHE A 8 -13.86 1.62 11.40
CA PHE A 8 -13.08 2.86 11.60
C PHE A 8 -11.62 2.72 11.15
N LYS A 9 -10.96 1.62 11.54
CA LYS A 9 -9.59 1.30 11.12
C LYS A 9 -9.42 1.18 9.60
N ALA A 10 -10.41 0.65 8.88
CA ALA A 10 -10.35 0.55 7.43
C ALA A 10 -10.62 1.90 6.74
N GLN A 11 -11.43 2.77 7.35
CA GLN A 11 -11.61 4.15 6.87
C GLN A 11 -10.31 4.95 7.02
N GLU A 12 -9.59 4.81 8.13
CA GLU A 12 -8.27 5.42 8.34
C GLU A 12 -7.27 4.96 7.27
N VAL A 13 -7.19 3.66 7.01
CA VAL A 13 -6.33 3.10 5.96
C VAL A 13 -6.65 3.66 4.58
N LEU A 14 -7.93 3.85 4.25
CA LEU A 14 -8.33 4.44 2.97
C LEU A 14 -7.93 5.91 2.87
N ALA A 15 -8.02 6.66 3.97
CA ALA A 15 -7.53 8.04 4.03
C ALA A 15 -6.01 8.11 3.84
N ASP A 16 -5.26 7.23 4.51
CA ASP A 16 -3.81 7.15 4.38
C ASP A 16 -3.38 6.74 2.96
N ALA A 17 -4.10 5.81 2.34
CA ALA A 17 -3.83 5.38 0.97
C ALA A 17 -4.09 6.53 -0.04
N GLN A 18 -5.14 7.32 0.19
CA GLN A 18 -5.43 8.51 -0.64
C GLN A 18 -4.35 9.57 -0.49
N ALA A 19 -3.90 9.86 0.74
CA ALA A 19 -2.84 10.83 0.99
C ALA A 19 -1.54 10.44 0.27
N ARG A 20 -1.16 9.15 0.29
CA ARG A 20 0.01 8.66 -0.44
C ARG A 20 -0.11 8.78 -1.95
N ALA A 21 -1.28 8.46 -2.50
CA ALA A 21 -1.52 8.63 -3.93
C ALA A 21 -1.36 10.10 -4.34
N GLU A 22 -1.82 11.04 -3.50
CA GLU A 22 -1.63 12.48 -3.72
C GLU A 22 -0.15 12.91 -3.62
N GLU A 23 0.59 12.38 -2.64
CA GLU A 23 2.03 12.60 -2.47
C GLU A 23 2.84 12.11 -3.68
N GLU A 24 2.45 10.97 -4.26
CA GLU A 24 3.07 10.40 -5.47
C GLU A 24 2.48 10.96 -6.78
N HIS A 25 1.64 11.98 -6.70
CA HIS A 25 0.97 12.65 -7.83
C HIS A 25 0.15 11.70 -8.72
N GLN A 26 -0.41 10.64 -8.13
CA GLN A 26 -1.31 9.69 -8.78
C GLN A 26 -2.76 10.05 -8.48
N GLN A 27 -3.57 10.14 -9.52
CA GLN A 27 -4.98 10.51 -9.41
C GLN A 27 -5.88 9.37 -8.90
N GLU A 28 -5.36 8.14 -8.88
CA GLU A 28 -6.08 6.94 -8.47
C GLU A 28 -5.34 6.22 -7.35
N ILE A 29 -6.09 5.73 -6.36
CA ILE A 29 -5.56 4.85 -5.33
C ILE A 29 -5.29 3.47 -5.96
N ALA A 30 -4.04 3.24 -6.35
CA ALA A 30 -3.57 1.92 -6.76
C ALA A 30 -3.50 0.92 -5.57
N PRO A 31 -3.57 -0.40 -5.81
CA PRO A 31 -3.47 -1.44 -4.78
C PRO A 31 -2.21 -1.33 -3.89
N GLU A 32 -1.12 -0.80 -4.44
CA GLU A 32 0.15 -0.58 -3.78
C GLU A 32 0.00 0.42 -2.63
N HIS A 33 -0.72 1.53 -2.84
CA HIS A 33 -0.99 2.53 -1.79
C HIS A 33 -1.81 1.94 -0.65
N LEU A 34 -2.84 1.18 -1.01
CA LEU A 34 -3.72 0.54 -0.03
C LEU A 34 -2.95 -0.48 0.81
N LEU A 35 -2.16 -1.34 0.16
CA LEU A 35 -1.39 -2.36 0.84
C LEU A 35 -0.29 -1.74 1.70
N LEU A 36 0.36 -0.68 1.23
CA LEU A 36 1.36 0.04 2.01
C LEU A 36 0.73 0.69 3.26
N ALA A 37 -0.43 1.34 3.12
CA ALA A 37 -1.18 1.87 4.27
C ALA A 37 -1.59 0.78 5.26
N LEU A 38 -2.04 -0.39 4.77
CA LEU A 38 -2.36 -1.55 5.60
C LEU A 38 -1.16 -2.12 6.36
N VAL A 39 0.03 -2.09 5.76
CA VAL A 39 1.28 -2.60 6.35
C VAL A 39 1.88 -1.60 7.35
N GLU A 40 1.67 -0.31 7.14
CA GLU A 40 2.17 0.74 8.03
C GLU A 40 1.20 1.09 9.16
N GLN A 41 -0.05 0.64 9.07
CA GLN A 41 -1.05 0.84 10.10
C GLN A 41 -0.59 0.30 11.47
N GLU A 42 -0.50 1.20 12.46
CA GLU A 42 -0.23 0.84 13.85
C GLU A 42 -1.36 -0.04 14.42
N ASP A 43 -0.99 -1.08 15.17
CA ASP A 43 -1.91 -2.10 15.66
C ASP A 43 -2.83 -2.69 14.57
N GLY A 44 -2.33 -2.72 13.33
CA GLY A 44 -2.98 -3.32 12.18
C GLY A 44 -2.95 -4.85 12.20
N LEU A 45 -3.94 -5.45 11.54
CA LEU A 45 -3.98 -6.91 11.37
C LEU A 45 -2.95 -7.39 10.33
N THR A 46 -2.72 -6.60 9.29
CA THR A 46 -1.87 -6.94 8.14
C THR A 46 -0.43 -7.27 8.52
N PRO A 47 0.28 -6.47 9.35
CA PRO A 47 1.66 -6.78 9.75
C PRO A 47 1.73 -8.09 10.56
N SER A 48 0.70 -8.37 11.36
CA SER A 48 0.59 -9.59 12.16
C SER A 48 0.37 -10.82 11.27
N ILE A 49 -0.48 -10.71 10.24
CA ILE A 49 -0.69 -11.77 9.25
C ILE A 49 0.61 -12.04 8.47
N LEU A 50 1.27 -10.98 7.98
CA LEU A 50 2.52 -11.11 7.22
C LEU A 50 3.60 -11.83 8.03
N LYS A 51 3.78 -11.45 9.30
CA LYS A 51 4.69 -12.15 10.22
C LYS A 51 4.30 -13.62 10.41
N LYS A 52 3.01 -13.91 10.54
CA LYS A 52 2.50 -15.28 10.76
C LYS A 52 2.71 -16.20 9.56
N VAL A 53 2.69 -15.67 8.34
CA VAL A 53 3.00 -16.42 7.11
C VAL A 53 4.50 -16.50 6.81
N GLY A 54 5.34 -15.93 7.67
CA GLY A 54 6.80 -15.92 7.50
C GLY A 54 7.32 -14.87 6.52
N ALA A 55 6.51 -13.90 6.13
CA ALA A 55 6.94 -12.79 5.29
C ALA A 55 7.70 -11.74 6.12
N ASP A 56 8.79 -11.22 5.55
CA ASP A 56 9.49 -10.06 6.11
C ASP A 56 8.70 -8.79 5.81
N THR A 57 8.01 -8.28 6.83
CA THR A 57 7.24 -7.03 6.74
C THR A 57 8.08 -5.83 6.31
N GLY A 58 9.37 -5.79 6.67
CA GLY A 58 10.28 -4.73 6.26
C GLY A 58 10.61 -4.79 4.79
N ALA A 59 10.88 -5.99 4.26
CA ALA A 59 11.10 -6.21 2.83
C ALA A 59 9.84 -5.91 2.01
N VAL A 60 8.66 -6.35 2.47
CA VAL A 60 7.37 -6.06 1.82
C VAL A 60 7.11 -4.56 1.76
N ARG A 61 7.27 -3.84 2.89
CA ARG A 61 7.10 -2.39 2.93
C ARG A 61 8.05 -1.69 1.96
N LYS A 62 9.32 -2.09 1.94
CA LYS A 62 10.33 -1.52 1.04
C LYS A 62 9.95 -1.71 -0.43
N SER A 63 9.56 -2.93 -0.81
CA SER A 63 9.13 -3.22 -2.18
C SER A 63 7.89 -2.43 -2.58
N LEU A 64 6.93 -2.24 -1.66
CA LEU A 64 5.73 -1.46 -1.93
C LEU A 64 6.05 0.04 -2.10
N ALA A 65 6.92 0.59 -1.24
CA ALA A 65 7.38 1.96 -1.37
C ALA A 65 8.11 2.22 -2.71
N GLU A 66 8.89 1.24 -3.19
CA GLU A 66 9.54 1.31 -4.51
C GLU A 66 8.53 1.27 -5.67
N ASN A 67 7.43 0.55 -5.52
CA ASN A 67 6.41 0.35 -6.55
C ASN A 67 5.29 1.40 -6.56
N CYS A 68 5.10 2.19 -5.49
CA CYS A 68 4.16 3.31 -5.50
C CYS A 68 4.56 4.39 -6.52
N ARG A 69 5.84 4.49 -6.86
CA ARG A 69 6.32 5.42 -7.89
C ARG A 69 5.78 5.01 -9.27
N PRO A 70 5.27 5.95 -10.10
CA PRO A 70 4.66 5.60 -11.38
C PRO A 70 5.60 4.78 -12.27
N LEU A 71 5.11 3.60 -12.69
CA LEU A 71 5.75 2.67 -13.61
C LEU A 71 5.79 3.22 -15.05
N ILE A 72 6.34 4.42 -15.27
CA ILE A 72 6.79 4.80 -16.62
C ILE A 72 8.12 4.10 -16.98
N THR A 73 8.81 3.49 -16.01
CA THR A 73 10.18 2.95 -16.21
C THR A 73 10.25 1.41 -16.32
N SER A 74 9.20 0.65 -15.96
CA SER A 74 9.33 -0.82 -15.86
C SER A 74 9.10 -1.58 -17.18
N ILE A 75 8.56 -0.93 -18.21
CA ILE A 75 8.40 -1.56 -19.54
C ILE A 75 9.74 -1.71 -20.30
N GLY A 76 10.85 -1.18 -19.75
CA GLY A 76 12.19 -1.21 -20.37
C GLY A 76 13.18 -2.20 -19.76
N GLN A 77 12.78 -3.01 -18.77
CA GLN A 77 13.65 -4.02 -18.14
C GLN A 77 12.98 -5.40 -18.21
N SER A 78 12.75 -5.88 -19.42
CA SER A 78 12.42 -7.28 -19.68
C SER A 78 13.11 -7.70 -20.97
N ASN A 79 14.40 -8.01 -20.81
CA ASN A 79 15.23 -8.96 -21.58
C ASN A 79 14.78 -9.29 -23.03
N PHE A 80 15.54 -8.78 -24.00
CA PHE A 80 16.15 -9.61 -25.05
C PHE A 80 17.65 -9.72 -24.75
#